data_AF-A0A2H1WXS9-F1
#
_entry.id   AF-A0A2H1WXS9-F1
#
_cell.length_a   1.000
_cell.length_b   1.000
_cell.length_c   1.000
_cell.angle_alpha   90.00
_cell.angle_beta   90.00
_cell.angle_gamma   90.00
#
_symmetry.space_group_name_H-M   'P 1'
#
loop_
_entity.id
_entity.type
_entity.pdbx_description
1 polymer ?
#
loop_
_entity_poly.entity_id
_entity_poly.type
_entity_poly.pdbx_seq_one_letter_code
_entity_poly.pdbx_strand_id
1 'polypeptide(L)'
;MIVSVCAGILFGSWTNYQLGNMVASPLDPPYEIIWPSKEMLGCTILRTILGFCGVLATRAIGKSVSYAFVCALLGKDKNQLRNSEDSLDNKNKIIVELSYKYFTYGMIGFNTTYVFPNVFSLLAINRPTYYTEI
;
A
#
# COMPACT_ATOMS: atom_id res chain seq x y z
N MET A 1 10.68 -0.49 -9.20
CA MET A 1 9.35 -0.15 -8.64
C MET A 1 8.50 -1.40 -8.42
N ILE A 2 8.34 -2.29 -9.40
CA ILE A 2 7.57 -3.55 -9.27
C ILE A 2 7.98 -4.36 -8.03
N VAL A 3 9.28 -4.61 -7.85
CA VAL A 3 9.81 -5.38 -6.70
C VAL A 3 9.37 -4.81 -5.35
N SER A 4 9.33 -3.49 -5.22
CA SER A 4 8.92 -2.81 -3.99
C SER A 4 7.43 -2.98 -3.72
N VAL A 5 6.59 -2.86 -4.75
CA VAL A 5 5.15 -3.11 -4.65
C VAL A 5 4.89 -4.56 -4.26
N CYS A 6 5.54 -5.52 -4.93
CA CYS A 6 5.41 -6.95 -4.61
C CYS A 6 5.84 -7.25 -3.18
N ALA A 7 6.96 -6.69 -2.72
CA ALA A 7 7.41 -6.85 -1.33
C ALA A 7 6.37 -6.31 -0.34
N GLY A 8 5.79 -5.13 -0.61
CA GLY A 8 4.72 -4.55 0.20
C GLY A 8 3.46 -5.41 0.24
N ILE A 9 3.04 -5.94 -0.91
CA ILE A 9 1.89 -6.86 -1.03
C ILE A 9 2.14 -8.12 -0.21
N LEU A 10 3.29 -8.78 -0.40
CA LEU A 10 3.64 -10.00 0.33
C LEU A 10 3.70 -9.76 1.84
N PHE A 11 4.29 -8.64 2.26
CA PHE A 11 4.34 -8.26 3.66
C PHE A 11 2.95 -8.00 4.26
N GLY A 12 2.06 -7.35 3.52
CA GLY A 12 0.67 -7.12 3.94
C GLY A 12 -0.15 -8.40 4.01
N SER A 13 -0.01 -9.30 3.02
CA SER A 13 -0.64 -10.63 3.06
C SER A 13 -0.13 -11.46 4.23
N TRP A 14 1.20 -11.47 4.47
CA TRP A 14 1.79 -12.14 5.63
C TRP A 14 1.27 -11.56 6.95
N THR A 15 1.13 -10.23 7.04
CA THR A 15 0.58 -9.58 8.23
C THR A 15 -0.88 -10.00 8.48
N ASN A 16 -1.71 -10.04 7.43
CA ASN A 16 -3.09 -10.54 7.55
C ASN A 16 -3.14 -12.00 8.01
N TYR A 17 -2.23 -12.84 7.51
CA TYR A 17 -2.12 -14.24 7.93
C TYR A 17 -1.71 -14.35 9.41
N GLN A 18 -0.68 -13.63 9.84
CA GLN A 18 -0.19 -13.67 11.23
C GLN A 18 -1.20 -13.15 12.24
N LEU A 19 -2.03 -12.16 11.86
CA LEU A 19 -3.07 -11.62 12.72
C LEU A 19 -4.37 -12.44 12.70
N GLY A 20 -4.44 -13.50 11.88
CA GLY A 20 -5.64 -14.32 11.75
C GLY A 20 -6.81 -13.64 11.04
N ASN A 21 -6.54 -12.57 10.27
CA ASN A 21 -7.56 -11.90 9.48
C ASN A 21 -8.04 -12.78 8.32
N MET A 22 -7.12 -13.54 7.70
CA MET A 22 -7.45 -14.47 6.61
C MET A 22 -7.78 -15.85 7.18
N VAL A 23 -9.01 -16.31 6.98
CA VAL A 23 -9.52 -17.58 7.51
C VAL A 23 -10.21 -18.37 6.40
N ALA A 24 -10.19 -19.70 6.47
CA ALA A 24 -10.87 -20.51 5.47
C ALA A 24 -12.38 -20.24 5.56
N SER A 25 -13.06 -20.34 4.41
CA SER A 25 -14.51 -20.28 4.41
C SER A 25 -15.07 -21.34 5.37
N PRO A 26 -15.97 -20.97 6.31
CA PRO A 26 -16.62 -21.95 7.18
C PRO A 26 -17.70 -22.77 6.45
N LEU A 27 -17.99 -22.44 5.19
CA LEU A 27 -18.99 -23.12 4.38
C LEU A 27 -18.34 -24.28 3.61
N ASP A 28 -19.01 -25.42 3.58
CA ASP A 28 -18.62 -26.53 2.73
C ASP A 28 -19.01 -26.26 1.25
N PRO A 29 -18.25 -26.77 0.28
CA PRO A 29 -18.63 -26.69 -1.13
C PRO A 29 -19.93 -27.49 -1.40
N PRO A 30 -20.76 -27.07 -2.38
CA PRO A 30 -20.55 -25.99 -3.34
C PRO A 30 -20.84 -24.60 -2.79
N TYR A 31 -19.94 -23.64 -3.07
CA TYR A 31 -20.09 -22.25 -2.63
C TYR A 31 -21.20 -21.51 -3.38
N GLU A 32 -21.95 -20.68 -2.66
CA GLU A 32 -22.97 -19.82 -3.24
C GLU A 32 -22.36 -18.69 -4.09
N ILE A 33 -22.94 -18.43 -5.26
CA ILE A 33 -22.53 -17.33 -6.13
C ILE A 33 -23.24 -16.04 -5.69
N ILE A 34 -22.48 -15.12 -5.10
CA ILE A 34 -22.97 -13.79 -4.69
C ILE A 34 -23.00 -12.86 -5.91
N TRP A 35 -24.20 -12.55 -6.41
CA TRP A 35 -24.39 -11.58 -7.50
C TRP A 35 -24.33 -10.12 -6.98
N PRO A 36 -23.80 -9.17 -7.79
CA PRO A 36 -23.63 -7.80 -7.36
C PRO A 36 -24.97 -7.09 -7.17
N SER A 37 -25.23 -6.61 -5.96
CA SER A 37 -26.38 -5.74 -5.65
C SER A 37 -26.09 -4.26 -5.93
N LYS A 38 -27.14 -3.43 -5.95
CA LYS A 38 -26.99 -1.96 -6.08
C LYS A 38 -26.14 -1.37 -4.95
N GLU A 39 -26.28 -1.89 -3.73
CA GLU A 39 -25.50 -1.49 -2.57
C GLU A 39 -24.03 -1.88 -2.71
N MET A 40 -23.75 -3.08 -3.25
CA MET A 40 -22.39 -3.53 -3.53
C MET A 40 -21.70 -2.63 -4.56
N LEU A 41 -22.42 -2.16 -5.58
CA LEU A 41 -21.91 -1.21 -6.56
C LEU A 41 -21.57 0.14 -5.89
N GLY A 42 -22.48 0.69 -5.08
CA GLY A 42 -22.24 1.91 -4.32
C GLY A 42 -21.01 1.81 -3.42
N CYS A 43 -20.90 0.72 -2.66
CA CYS A 43 -19.74 0.46 -1.80
C CYS A 43 -18.46 0.30 -2.61
N THR A 44 -18.51 -0.31 -3.81
CA THR A 44 -17.34 -0.47 -4.68
C THR A 44 -16.83 0.89 -5.18
N ILE A 45 -17.73 1.79 -5.58
CA ILE A 45 -17.36 3.17 -5.96
C ILE A 45 -16.73 3.89 -4.75
N LEU A 46 -17.34 3.80 -3.57
CA LEU A 46 -16.84 4.44 -2.36
C LEU A 46 -15.45 3.92 -1.96
N ARG A 47 -15.24 2.59 -1.93
CA ARG A 47 -13.93 1.97 -1.68
C ARG A 47 -12.89 2.42 -2.70
N THR A 48 -13.28 2.54 -3.97
CA THR A 48 -12.39 2.97 -5.04
C THR A 48 -11.92 4.40 -4.79
N ILE A 49 -12.84 5.33 -4.51
CA ILE A 49 -12.51 6.73 -4.20
C ILE A 49 -11.60 6.81 -2.97
N LEU A 50 -11.98 6.17 -1.86
CA LEU A 50 -11.20 6.18 -0.63
C LEU A 50 -9.81 5.54 -0.83
N GLY A 51 -9.74 4.44 -1.57
CA GLY A 51 -8.49 3.77 -1.92
C GLY A 51 -7.57 4.68 -2.74
N PHE A 52 -8.10 5.35 -3.78
CA PHE A 52 -7.32 6.32 -4.57
C PHE A 52 -6.83 7.48 -3.72
N CYS A 53 -7.69 8.06 -2.87
CA CYS A 53 -7.30 9.10 -1.92
C CYS A 53 -6.17 8.62 -1.00
N GLY A 54 -6.27 7.41 -0.46
CA GLY A 54 -5.25 6.80 0.38
C GLY A 54 -3.93 6.57 -0.34
N VAL A 55 -3.95 6.13 -1.60
CA VAL A 55 -2.74 5.95 -2.42
C VAL A 55 -2.06 7.31 -2.69
N LEU A 56 -2.84 8.34 -3.04
CA LEU A 56 -2.30 9.68 -3.26
C LEU A 56 -1.70 10.27 -1.99
N ALA A 57 -2.38 10.11 -0.84
CA ALA A 57 -1.87 10.52 0.46
C ALA A 57 -0.57 9.78 0.82
N THR A 58 -0.54 8.45 0.65
CA THR A 58 0.66 7.62 0.89
C THR A 58 1.82 8.07 0.01
N ARG A 59 1.57 8.39 -1.27
CA ARG A 59 2.59 8.87 -2.19
C ARG A 59 3.14 10.23 -1.78
N ALA A 60 2.27 11.15 -1.35
CA ALA A 60 2.68 12.49 -0.92
C ALA A 60 3.51 12.43 0.39
N ILE A 61 3.03 11.68 1.38
CA ILE A 61 3.69 11.49 2.67
C ILE A 61 5.00 10.72 2.48
N GLY A 62 4.96 9.58 1.78
CA GLY A 62 6.11 8.71 1.55
C GLY A 62 7.25 9.44 0.84
N LYS A 63 6.94 10.26 -0.18
CA LYS A 63 7.95 11.10 -0.83
C LYS A 63 8.58 12.10 0.12
N SER A 64 7.79 12.81 0.92
CA SER A 64 8.30 13.85 1.83
C SER A 64 9.12 13.24 2.97
N VAL A 65 8.54 12.27 3.70
CA VAL A 65 9.12 11.67 4.90
C VAL A 65 10.35 10.84 4.55
N SER A 66 10.26 9.95 3.56
CA SER A 66 11.38 9.05 3.24
C SER A 66 12.55 9.81 2.64
N TYR A 67 12.29 10.84 1.82
CA TYR A 67 13.37 11.67 1.27
C TYR A 67 14.08 12.45 2.39
N ALA A 68 13.32 13.08 3.29
CA ALA A 68 13.89 13.81 4.42
C ALA A 68 14.68 12.87 5.35
N PHE A 69 14.15 11.69 5.64
CA PHE A 69 14.78 10.70 6.50
C PHE A 69 16.12 10.19 5.94
N VAL A 70 16.16 9.80 4.66
CA VAL A 70 17.40 9.28 4.06
C VAL A 70 18.43 10.41 3.88
N CYS A 71 18.01 11.63 3.54
CA CYS A 71 18.91 12.79 3.53
C CYS A 71 19.51 13.07 4.92
N ALA A 72 18.69 12.99 5.98
CA ALA A 72 19.16 13.15 7.35
C ALA A 72 20.15 12.05 7.75
N LEU A 73 19.90 10.79 7.37
CA LEU A 73 20.79 9.66 7.63
C LEU A 73 22.16 9.83 6.94
N LEU A 74 22.17 10.41 5.74
CA LEU A 74 23.40 10.71 4.99
C LEU A 74 24.08 12.02 5.39
N GLY A 75 23.49 12.80 6.30
CA GLY A 75 23.99 14.12 6.70
C GLY A 75 24.03 15.13 5.54
N LYS A 76 23.15 14.98 4.54
CA LYS A 76 23.11 15.85 3.35
C LYS A 76 21.91 16.79 3.40
N ASP A 77 22.12 18.02 2.92
CA ASP A 77 21.02 18.97 2.79
C ASP A 77 20.05 18.53 1.69
N LYS A 78 18.77 18.47 2.05
CA LYS A 78 17.69 18.01 1.17
C LYS A 78 17.53 18.88 -0.07
N ASN A 79 17.78 20.19 0.03
CA ASN A 79 17.57 21.13 -1.07
C ASN A 79 18.75 21.07 -2.04
N GLN A 80 19.98 20.99 -1.52
CA GLN A 80 21.17 20.79 -2.33
C GLN A 80 21.10 19.49 -3.12
N LEU A 81 20.72 18.38 -2.48
CA LEU A 81 20.67 17.07 -3.15
C LEU A 81 19.55 16.99 -4.20
N ARG A 82 18.41 17.66 -3.94
CA ARG A 82 17.28 17.73 -4.87
C ARG A 82 17.60 18.56 -6.12
N ASN A 83 18.38 19.63 -5.95
CA ASN A 83 18.79 20.52 -7.04
C ASN A 83 20.08 20.08 -7.74
N SER A 84 20.76 19.04 -7.24
CA SER A 84 21.95 18.48 -7.87
C SER A 84 21.61 17.82 -9.20
N GLU A 85 22.56 17.78 -10.12
CA GLU A 85 22.38 17.15 -11.43
C GLU A 85 22.12 15.63 -11.31
N ASP A 86 21.27 15.11 -12.19
CA ASP A 86 21.02 13.67 -12.34
C ASP A 86 22.18 13.01 -13.09
N SER A 87 23.28 12.80 -12.36
CA SER A 87 24.47 12.10 -12.88
C SER A 87 24.69 10.78 -12.15
N LEU A 88 25.22 9.78 -12.87
CA LEU A 88 25.64 8.49 -12.32
C LEU A 88 26.75 8.63 -11.26
N ASP A 89 27.48 9.74 -11.29
CA ASP A 89 28.53 10.05 -10.30
C ASP A 89 27.93 10.50 -8.95
N ASN A 90 26.69 11.00 -8.94
CA ASN A 90 26.01 11.42 -7.72
C ASN A 90 25.35 10.24 -6.99
N LYS A 91 26.19 9.35 -6.46
CA LYS A 91 25.77 8.15 -5.72
C LYS A 91 24.81 8.45 -4.57
N ASN A 92 25.02 9.57 -3.88
CA ASN A 92 24.15 9.98 -2.78
C ASN A 92 22.71 10.28 -3.24
N LYS A 93 22.57 11.00 -4.37
CA LYS A 93 21.25 11.28 -4.95
C LYS A 93 20.57 9.98 -5.37
N ILE A 94 21.30 9.09 -6.05
CA ILE A 94 20.77 7.79 -6.48
C ILE A 94 20.27 6.96 -5.29
N ILE A 95 21.04 6.89 -4.20
CA ILE A 95 20.64 6.16 -2.99
C ILE A 95 19.36 6.75 -2.41
N VAL A 96 19.31 8.07 -2.18
CA VAL A 96 18.11 8.72 -1.65
C VAL A 96 16.90 8.48 -2.55
N GLU A 97 17.09 8.63 -3.87
CA GLU A 97 16.02 8.44 -4.84
C GLU A 97 15.49 7.02 -4.88
N LEU A 98 16.39 6.05 -4.88
CA LEU A 98 16.02 4.64 -4.90
C LEU A 98 15.32 4.25 -3.60
N SER A 99 15.86 4.68 -2.45
CA SER A 99 15.30 4.38 -1.14
C SER A 99 13.89 4.96 -0.96
N TYR A 100 13.67 6.25 -1.26
CA TYR A 100 12.34 6.83 -1.09
C TYR A 100 11.32 6.19 -2.04
N LYS A 101 11.71 5.91 -3.31
CA LYS A 101 10.82 5.24 -4.28
C LYS A 101 10.49 3.84 -3.77
N TYR A 102 11.49 3.06 -3.35
CA TYR A 102 11.29 1.72 -2.83
C TYR A 102 10.37 1.71 -1.61
N PHE A 103 10.58 2.60 -0.65
CA PHE A 103 9.74 2.67 0.54
C PHE A 103 8.31 3.12 0.21
N THR A 104 8.15 4.17 -0.59
CA THR A 104 6.84 4.74 -0.94
C THR A 104 5.96 3.71 -1.67
N TYR A 105 6.51 3.04 -2.68
CA TYR A 105 5.74 2.04 -3.43
C TYR A 105 5.51 0.75 -2.63
N GLY A 106 6.40 0.42 -1.69
CA GLY A 106 6.21 -0.70 -0.77
C GLY A 106 5.08 -0.42 0.21
N MET A 107 5.04 0.78 0.78
CA MET A 107 3.91 1.24 1.59
C MET A 107 2.60 1.23 0.83
N ILE A 108 2.58 1.62 -0.44
CA ILE A 108 1.36 1.53 -1.27
C ILE A 108 0.88 0.08 -1.34
N GLY A 109 1.77 -0.88 -1.67
CA GLY A 109 1.42 -2.30 -1.72
C GLY A 109 0.91 -2.84 -0.38
N PHE A 110 1.58 -2.49 0.72
CA PHE A 110 1.15 -2.85 2.07
C PHE A 110 -0.21 -2.25 2.44
N ASN A 111 -0.41 -0.96 2.15
CA ASN A 111 -1.67 -0.27 2.44
C ASN A 111 -2.84 -0.89 1.68
N THR A 112 -2.63 -1.27 0.41
CA THR A 112 -3.68 -1.89 -0.41
C THR A 112 -4.07 -3.31 0.03
N THR A 113 -3.17 -4.03 0.69
CA THR A 113 -3.38 -5.43 1.10
C THR A 113 -3.77 -5.57 2.57
N TYR A 114 -3.32 -4.67 3.43
CA TYR A 114 -3.59 -4.73 4.87
C TYR A 114 -4.41 -3.53 5.37
N VAL A 115 -3.92 -2.30 5.20
CA VAL A 115 -4.50 -1.12 5.87
C VAL A 115 -5.90 -0.79 5.33
N PHE A 116 -6.06 -0.63 4.03
CA PHE A 116 -7.35 -0.21 3.46
C PHE A 116 -8.46 -1.23 3.67
N PRO A 117 -8.25 -2.55 3.47
CA PRO A 117 -9.28 -3.54 3.78
C PRO A 117 -9.73 -3.49 5.25
N ASN A 118 -8.80 -3.34 6.19
CA ASN A 118 -9.13 -3.20 7.61
C ASN A 118 -9.92 -1.92 7.90
N VAL A 119 -9.54 -0.78 7.28
CA VAL A 119 -10.31 0.47 7.37
C VAL A 119 -11.71 0.33 6.78
N PHE A 120 -11.85 -0.37 5.64
CA PHE A 120 -13.16 -0.62 5.04
C PHE A 120 -14.01 -1.55 5.90
N SER A 121 -13.39 -2.49 6.61
CA SER A 121 -14.04 -3.32 7.62
C SER A 121 -14.56 -2.48 8.78
N LEU A 122 -13.75 -1.57 9.31
CA LEU A 122 -14.17 -0.64 10.36
C LEU A 122 -15.34 0.26 9.94
N LEU A 123 -15.36 0.67 8.67
CA LEU A 123 -16.43 1.50 8.10
C LEU A 123 -17.67 0.69 7.69
N ALA A 124 -17.72 -0.61 7.95
CA ALA A 124 -18.78 -1.53 7.53
C ALA A 124 -19.05 -1.52 6.01
N ILE A 125 -18.04 -1.15 5.22
CA ILE A 125 -18.08 -1.15 3.77
C ILE A 125 -17.10 -2.19 3.24
N ASN A 126 -16.77 -3.27 3.93
CA ASN A 126 -15.88 -4.29 3.35
C ASN A 126 -16.63 -5.21 2.37
N ARG A 127 -15.92 -5.89 1.48
CA ARG A 127 -16.50 -6.94 0.63
C ARG A 127 -16.76 -8.19 1.48
N PRO A 128 -17.95 -8.83 1.38
CA PRO A 128 -18.34 -9.92 2.29
C PRO A 128 -17.36 -11.09 2.39
N THR A 129 -16.68 -11.44 1.29
CA THR A 129 -15.78 -12.60 1.24
C THR A 129 -14.30 -12.24 1.28
N TYR A 130 -13.94 -10.97 1.51
CA TYR A 130 -12.55 -10.50 1.36
C TYR A 130 -11.54 -11.30 2.19
N TYR A 131 -11.93 -11.71 3.39
CA TYR A 131 -11.07 -12.41 4.35
C TYR A 131 -11.23 -13.93 4.33
N THR A 132 -12.13 -14.47 3.50
CA THR A 132 -12.49 -15.89 3.46
C THR A 132 -12.10 -16.59 2.16
N GLU A 133 -11.18 -15.99 1.40
CA GLU A 133 -10.77 -16.44 0.06
C GLU A 133 -9.48 -17.28 0.05
N ILE A 134 -9.12 -17.88 1.18
CA ILE A 134 -7.98 -18.82 1.27
C ILE A 134 -8.38 -20.25 0.93
#